data_AF-A0A7S1DFE5-F1
#
_entry.id   AF-A0A7S1DFE5-F1
#
_cell.length_a   1.000
_cell.length_b   1.000
_cell.length_c   1.000
_cell.angle_alpha   90.00
_cell.angle_beta   90.00
_cell.angle_gamma   90.00
#
_symmetry.space_group_name_H-M   'P 1'
#
loop_
_entity.id
_entity.type
_entity.pdbx_description
1 polymer ?
#
loop_
_entity_poly.entity_id
_entity_poly.type
_entity_poly.pdbx_seq_one_letter_code
_entity_poly.pdbx_strand_id
1 'polypeptide(L)'
;AARSLAPLHVPPPWFPLPTLTRPHPLRAPPYPLRPGLIGSSGILPASSFLETRTAFTLAGVFGTSAWIVDGWLDIMTLCGICLSGLGVLGGASTLSLVACFILYASLVVAGQSFTEGFEGDTLLLEVGLLAALWAPALPSLHGADRPASSMVLLLLRLALFKVLLMGGCAKMFSPDHSWRHLTALHHFYATQALPAPPAWYFAQLPDIVLRLGVALFLAVELCASFLILLAPLRGVRVWIAAAVVSLQAVVAVGGGLGWYHAVVVLLAVSCLLDDAAWGAVLRLRDAGGA
;
A
#
# COMPACT_ATOMS: atom_id res chain seq x y z
N ALA A 1 37.30 -16.35 -22.90
CA ALA A 1 36.34 -16.33 -24.01
C ALA A 1 35.11 -15.53 -23.60
N ALA A 2 35.10 -14.24 -23.92
CA ALA A 2 34.00 -13.33 -23.64
C ALA A 2 32.85 -13.64 -24.62
N ARG A 3 31.71 -14.11 -24.11
CA ARG A 3 30.45 -14.10 -24.87
C ARG A 3 29.70 -12.84 -24.49
N SER A 4 29.65 -11.90 -25.43
CA SER A 4 28.75 -10.76 -25.41
C SER A 4 27.30 -11.25 -25.33
N LEU A 5 26.66 -11.05 -24.19
CA LEU A 5 25.20 -11.14 -24.10
C LEU A 5 24.64 -9.90 -24.80
N ALA A 6 24.12 -10.07 -26.02
CA ALA A 6 23.35 -9.04 -26.69
C ALA A 6 22.13 -8.69 -25.82
N PRO A 7 21.71 -7.41 -25.74
CA PRO A 7 20.51 -7.04 -25.03
C PRO A 7 19.30 -7.70 -25.72
N LEU A 8 18.64 -8.60 -25.00
CA LEU A 8 17.35 -9.16 -25.41
C LEU A 8 16.36 -7.99 -25.52
N HIS A 9 16.04 -7.58 -26.75
CA HIS A 9 14.95 -6.65 -27.02
C HIS A 9 13.62 -7.35 -26.67
N VAL A 10 13.18 -7.17 -25.43
CA VAL A 10 11.84 -7.61 -25.00
C VAL A 10 10.82 -6.62 -25.58
N PRO A 11 9.87 -7.08 -26.42
CA PRO A 11 8.86 -6.20 -27.00
C PRO A 11 7.99 -5.57 -25.90
N PRO A 12 7.44 -4.38 -26.13
CA PRO A 12 6.66 -3.69 -25.12
C PRO A 12 5.33 -4.43 -24.82
N PRO A 13 4.81 -4.31 -23.58
CA PRO A 13 3.68 -5.11 -23.08
C PRO A 13 2.33 -4.84 -23.75
N TRP A 14 2.23 -3.85 -24.64
CA TRP A 14 1.03 -3.53 -25.41
C TRP A 14 0.99 -4.15 -26.81
N PHE A 15 1.96 -5.02 -27.13
CA PHE A 15 1.86 -5.88 -28.31
C PHE A 15 0.71 -6.89 -28.11
N PRO A 16 -0.27 -6.97 -29.03
CA PRO A 16 -1.44 -7.82 -28.82
C PRO A 16 -1.04 -9.30 -28.81
N LEU A 17 -1.10 -9.92 -27.63
CA LEU A 17 -1.04 -11.38 -27.49
C LEU A 17 -2.39 -11.99 -27.91
N PRO A 18 -2.41 -13.15 -28.59
CA PRO A 18 -3.65 -13.77 -29.04
C PRO A 18 -4.54 -14.13 -27.84
N THR A 19 -5.70 -13.49 -27.79
CA THR A 19 -6.92 -13.80 -27.04
C THR A 19 -6.86 -14.99 -26.07
N LEU A 20 -6.68 -14.72 -24.78
CA LEU A 20 -7.07 -15.62 -23.70
C LEU A 20 -8.60 -15.55 -23.51
N THR A 21 -9.22 -16.73 -23.52
CA THR A 21 -10.67 -17.00 -23.47
C THR A 21 -11.43 -16.19 -22.41
N ARG A 22 -12.50 -15.50 -22.83
CA ARG A 22 -13.44 -14.79 -21.93
C ARG A 22 -14.23 -15.78 -21.08
N PRO A 23 -14.35 -15.59 -19.74
CA PRO A 23 -15.29 -16.35 -18.93
C PRO A 23 -16.74 -15.85 -19.12
N HIS A 24 -17.70 -16.74 -18.81
CA HIS A 24 -19.15 -16.58 -19.01
C HIS A 24 -19.74 -15.35 -18.27
N PRO A 25 -20.58 -14.50 -18.90
CA PRO A 25 -20.92 -13.16 -18.40
C PRO A 25 -21.90 -13.08 -17.20
N LEU A 26 -22.46 -14.20 -16.71
CA LEU A 26 -23.54 -14.18 -15.71
C LEU A 26 -23.11 -14.55 -14.28
N ARG A 27 -21.82 -14.82 -14.05
CA ARG A 27 -21.27 -15.20 -12.73
C ARG A 27 -19.92 -14.55 -12.44
N ALA A 28 -19.64 -13.39 -13.03
CA ALA A 28 -18.46 -12.64 -12.64
C ALA A 28 -18.78 -11.90 -11.34
N PRO A 29 -18.22 -12.29 -10.18
CA PRO A 29 -18.30 -11.43 -9.01
C PRO A 29 -17.66 -10.07 -9.34
N PRO A 30 -18.08 -9.00 -8.68
CA PRO A 30 -17.60 -7.63 -8.96
C PRO A 30 -16.07 -7.49 -8.86
N TYR A 31 -15.39 -8.46 -8.25
CA TYR A 31 -13.94 -8.59 -8.20
C TYR A 31 -13.52 -9.99 -8.74
N PRO A 32 -12.95 -10.09 -9.95
CA PRO A 32 -12.76 -11.39 -10.61
C PRO A 32 -11.59 -12.23 -10.02
N LEU A 33 -10.66 -11.62 -9.28
CA LEU A 33 -9.45 -12.29 -8.79
C LEU A 33 -9.64 -13.05 -7.46
N ARG A 34 -10.47 -12.56 -6.54
CA ARG A 34 -10.65 -13.16 -5.21
C ARG A 34 -11.13 -14.61 -5.24
N PRO A 35 -12.14 -14.99 -6.06
CA PRO A 35 -12.63 -16.37 -6.09
C PRO A 35 -11.56 -17.38 -6.51
N GLY A 36 -10.62 -16.97 -7.37
CA GLY A 36 -9.52 -17.81 -7.82
C GLY A 36 -8.37 -17.93 -6.81
N LEU A 37 -8.25 -16.99 -5.87
CA LEU A 37 -7.19 -17.02 -4.85
C LEU A 37 -7.66 -17.72 -3.57
N ILE A 38 -8.73 -17.19 -2.95
CA ILE A 38 -9.17 -17.56 -1.59
C ILE A 38 -10.60 -18.11 -1.53
N GLY A 39 -11.29 -18.15 -2.67
CA GLY A 39 -12.65 -18.71 -2.74
C GLY A 39 -12.66 -20.23 -2.58
N SER A 40 -13.86 -20.81 -2.52
CA SER A 40 -14.07 -22.27 -2.43
C SER A 40 -13.35 -23.08 -3.53
N SER A 41 -13.13 -22.49 -4.69
CA SER A 41 -12.39 -23.08 -5.83
C SER A 41 -11.01 -22.44 -6.03
N GLY A 42 -10.51 -21.70 -5.05
CA GLY A 42 -9.26 -20.96 -5.11
C GLY A 42 -8.03 -21.81 -4.81
N ILE A 43 -6.85 -21.24 -5.06
CA ILE A 43 -5.55 -21.89 -4.77
C ILE A 43 -5.38 -22.20 -3.27
N LEU A 44 -5.86 -21.31 -2.40
CA LEU A 44 -5.89 -21.50 -0.93
C LEU A 44 -7.31 -21.26 -0.41
N PRO A 45 -8.21 -22.27 -0.42
CA PRO A 45 -9.60 -22.10 -0.02
C PRO A 45 -9.73 -21.63 1.43
N ALA A 46 -10.43 -20.52 1.65
CA ALA A 46 -10.67 -19.98 2.99
C ALA A 46 -11.57 -20.90 3.84
N SER A 47 -12.47 -21.67 3.22
CA SER A 47 -13.39 -22.56 3.93
C SER A 47 -12.66 -23.66 4.70
N SER A 48 -11.70 -24.35 4.07
CA SER A 48 -10.90 -25.40 4.74
C SER A 48 -9.97 -24.84 5.82
N PHE A 49 -9.47 -23.61 5.62
CA PHE A 49 -8.61 -22.95 6.59
C PHE A 49 -9.39 -22.53 7.85
N LEU A 50 -10.57 -21.92 7.66
CA LEU A 50 -11.42 -21.48 8.77
C LEU A 50 -12.00 -22.64 9.56
N GLU A 51 -12.33 -23.76 8.90
CA GLU A 51 -12.72 -25.03 9.55
C GLU A 51 -11.71 -25.48 10.62
N THR A 52 -10.42 -25.36 10.29
CA THR A 52 -9.33 -25.79 11.17
C THR A 52 -9.09 -24.82 12.34
N ARG A 53 -9.54 -23.56 12.24
CA ARG A 53 -9.39 -22.51 13.27
C ARG A 53 -10.67 -22.19 14.06
N THR A 54 -11.71 -23.02 13.91
CA THR A 54 -13.06 -22.83 14.48
C THR A 54 -13.15 -22.74 16.01
N ALA A 55 -12.07 -22.99 16.76
CA ALA A 55 -12.06 -22.76 18.20
C ALA A 55 -12.11 -21.27 18.62
N PHE A 56 -11.87 -20.31 17.70
CA PHE A 56 -11.70 -18.89 18.06
C PHE A 56 -12.46 -17.86 17.21
N THR A 57 -13.39 -18.27 16.32
CA THR A 57 -14.11 -17.33 15.44
C THR A 57 -15.63 -17.58 15.39
N LEU A 58 -16.40 -16.52 15.14
CA LEU A 58 -17.87 -16.53 14.92
C LEU A 58 -18.33 -17.49 13.79
N ALA A 59 -17.38 -18.06 13.03
CA ALA A 59 -17.60 -19.08 12.01
C ALA A 59 -18.15 -20.42 12.56
N GLY A 60 -17.99 -20.70 13.86
CA GLY A 60 -18.59 -21.88 14.49
C GLY A 60 -20.12 -21.87 14.51
N VAL A 61 -20.76 -20.70 14.33
CA VAL A 61 -22.23 -20.53 14.46
C VAL A 61 -22.96 -20.68 13.12
N PHE A 62 -22.33 -20.40 11.98
CA PHE A 62 -23.01 -20.30 10.67
C PHE A 62 -22.74 -21.45 9.69
N GLY A 63 -22.01 -22.48 10.12
CA GLY A 63 -21.66 -23.61 9.26
C GLY A 63 -20.55 -23.24 8.27
N THR A 64 -19.62 -24.17 8.08
CA THR A 64 -18.38 -23.94 7.33
C THR A 64 -18.51 -24.24 5.83
N SER A 65 -19.73 -24.41 5.33
CA SER A 65 -19.95 -24.74 3.93
C SER A 65 -19.35 -23.68 3.01
N ALA A 66 -18.63 -24.13 1.98
CA ALA A 66 -17.76 -23.27 1.19
C ALA A 66 -18.50 -22.10 0.50
N TRP A 67 -19.77 -22.28 0.15
CA TRP A 67 -20.62 -21.24 -0.44
C TRP A 67 -21.03 -20.15 0.56
N ILE A 68 -21.21 -20.51 1.84
CA ILE A 68 -21.49 -19.55 2.92
C ILE A 68 -20.25 -18.68 3.13
N VAL A 69 -19.07 -19.29 3.22
CA VAL A 69 -17.80 -18.58 3.42
C VAL A 69 -17.54 -17.61 2.27
N ASP A 70 -17.73 -18.05 1.02
CA ASP A 70 -17.57 -17.19 -0.15
C ASP A 70 -18.52 -15.98 -0.09
N GLY A 71 -19.81 -16.21 0.20
CA GLY A 71 -20.80 -15.14 0.32
C GLY A 71 -20.55 -14.18 1.48
N TRP A 72 -20.06 -14.67 2.62
CA TRP A 72 -19.65 -13.80 3.74
C TRP A 72 -18.50 -12.88 3.35
N LEU A 73 -17.48 -13.41 2.64
CA LEU A 73 -16.37 -12.61 2.16
C LEU A 73 -16.84 -11.54 1.15
N ASP A 74 -17.78 -11.86 0.27
CA ASP A 74 -18.45 -10.87 -0.60
C ASP A 74 -19.08 -9.74 0.20
N ILE A 75 -19.91 -10.09 1.17
CA ILE A 75 -20.64 -9.12 2.00
C ILE A 75 -19.65 -8.25 2.78
N MET A 76 -18.62 -8.83 3.38
CA MET A 76 -17.60 -8.08 4.12
C MET A 76 -16.85 -7.08 3.24
N THR A 77 -16.46 -7.49 2.02
CA THR A 77 -15.80 -6.58 1.07
C THR A 77 -16.72 -5.43 0.66
N LEU A 78 -17.98 -5.71 0.33
CA LEU A 78 -18.94 -4.69 -0.08
C LEU A 78 -19.28 -3.73 1.08
N CYS A 79 -19.50 -4.26 2.28
CA CYS A 79 -19.70 -3.45 3.49
C CYS A 79 -18.49 -2.55 3.74
N GLY A 80 -17.27 -3.07 3.60
CA GLY A 80 -16.04 -2.28 3.75
C GLY A 80 -15.94 -1.14 2.74
N ILE A 81 -16.26 -1.40 1.46
CA ILE A 81 -16.30 -0.38 0.41
C ILE A 81 -17.34 0.70 0.74
N CYS A 82 -18.56 0.31 1.11
CA CYS A 82 -19.62 1.25 1.46
C CYS A 82 -19.27 2.09 2.69
N LEU A 83 -18.75 1.47 3.76
CA LEU A 83 -18.36 2.18 4.98
C LEU A 83 -17.18 3.14 4.75
N SER A 84 -16.19 2.72 3.96
CA SER A 84 -15.07 3.58 3.57
C SER A 84 -15.56 4.77 2.74
N GLY A 85 -16.43 4.54 1.76
CA GLY A 85 -17.03 5.59 0.93
C GLY A 85 -17.86 6.59 1.75
N LEU A 86 -18.67 6.09 2.68
CA LEU A 86 -19.42 6.93 3.62
C LEU A 86 -18.49 7.73 4.54
N GLY A 87 -17.37 7.15 4.98
CA GLY A 87 -16.37 7.88 5.77
C GLY A 87 -15.70 9.01 5.00
N VAL A 88 -15.44 8.83 3.70
CA VAL A 88 -14.88 9.88 2.83
C VAL A 88 -15.90 11.00 2.57
N LEU A 89 -17.17 10.67 2.37
CA LEU A 89 -18.22 11.65 2.04
C LEU A 89 -18.84 12.34 3.28
N GLY A 90 -19.04 11.59 4.35
CA GLY A 90 -19.76 11.99 5.57
C GLY A 90 -18.86 12.39 6.74
N GLY A 91 -17.54 12.30 6.56
CA GLY A 91 -16.55 12.43 7.64
C GLY A 91 -16.36 11.11 8.38
N ALA A 92 -15.10 10.68 8.51
CA ALA A 92 -14.77 9.43 9.19
C ALA A 92 -15.02 9.56 10.71
N SER A 93 -15.75 8.61 11.27
CA SER A 93 -15.92 8.44 12.71
C SER A 93 -15.03 7.31 13.23
N THR A 94 -14.73 7.32 14.53
CA THR A 94 -14.06 6.19 15.20
C THR A 94 -14.81 4.89 14.92
N LEU A 95 -16.15 4.89 15.00
CA LEU A 95 -16.96 3.69 14.78
C LEU A 95 -16.82 3.17 13.35
N SER A 96 -16.90 4.05 12.34
CA SER A 96 -16.73 3.63 10.94
C SER A 96 -15.33 3.10 10.66
N LEU A 97 -14.29 3.71 11.24
CA LEU A 97 -12.92 3.25 11.04
C LEU A 97 -12.62 1.95 11.78
N VAL A 98 -13.15 1.75 12.98
CA VAL A 98 -13.07 0.47 13.71
C VAL A 98 -13.81 -0.63 12.94
N ALA A 99 -15.00 -0.33 12.39
CA ALA A 99 -15.74 -1.28 11.57
C ALA A 99 -14.93 -1.67 10.31
N CYS A 100 -14.37 -0.69 9.59
CA CYS A 100 -13.49 -0.95 8.45
C CYS A 100 -12.25 -1.77 8.85
N PHE A 101 -11.63 -1.47 9.99
CA PHE A 101 -10.48 -2.21 10.52
C PHE A 101 -10.85 -3.67 10.78
N ILE A 102 -11.97 -3.95 11.45
CA ILE A 102 -12.41 -5.32 11.76
C ILE A 102 -12.72 -6.09 10.47
N LEU A 103 -13.41 -5.44 9.52
CA LEU A 103 -13.73 -6.05 8.22
C LEU A 103 -12.44 -6.40 7.46
N TYR A 104 -11.49 -5.46 7.38
CA TYR A 104 -10.21 -5.70 6.70
C TYR A 104 -9.36 -6.76 7.41
N ALA A 105 -9.26 -6.72 8.74
CA ALA A 105 -8.53 -7.71 9.52
C ALA A 105 -9.09 -9.12 9.31
N SER A 106 -10.42 -9.24 9.20
CA SER A 106 -11.07 -10.51 8.89
C SER A 106 -10.70 -11.02 7.48
N LEU A 107 -10.63 -10.12 6.49
CA LEU A 107 -10.18 -10.46 5.15
C LEU A 107 -8.70 -10.85 5.12
N VAL A 108 -7.85 -10.18 5.89
CA VAL A 108 -6.42 -10.50 6.01
C VAL A 108 -6.23 -11.90 6.59
N VAL A 109 -6.97 -12.24 7.65
CA VAL A 109 -6.94 -13.59 8.24
C VAL A 109 -7.44 -14.65 7.25
N ALA A 110 -8.52 -14.36 6.49
CA ALA A 110 -9.02 -15.27 5.45
C ALA A 110 -8.06 -15.39 4.25
N GLY A 111 -7.23 -14.37 4.02
CA GLY A 111 -6.26 -14.26 2.93
C GLY A 111 -5.03 -15.16 3.07
N GLN A 112 -4.77 -15.69 4.27
CA GLN A 112 -3.67 -16.63 4.54
C GLN A 112 -2.34 -16.11 3.98
N SER A 113 -1.54 -16.98 3.35
CA SER A 113 -0.23 -16.65 2.80
C SER A 113 -0.24 -15.55 1.72
N PHE A 114 -1.38 -15.28 1.08
CA PHE A 114 -1.47 -14.17 0.11
C PHE A 114 -1.43 -12.80 0.78
N THR A 115 -1.79 -12.71 2.06
CA THR A 115 -1.94 -11.45 2.79
C THR A 115 -0.99 -11.38 4.00
N GLU A 116 -0.61 -12.51 4.58
CA GLU A 116 0.36 -12.58 5.69
C GLU A 116 1.77 -12.11 5.31
N GLY A 117 2.16 -12.27 4.04
CA GLY A 117 3.52 -11.93 3.58
C GLY A 117 3.69 -10.52 3.02
N PHE A 118 2.59 -9.76 2.85
CA PHE A 118 2.64 -8.45 2.21
C PHE A 118 2.66 -7.33 3.27
N GLU A 119 3.79 -6.61 3.35
CA GLU A 119 3.99 -5.53 4.33
C GLU A 119 2.89 -4.46 4.30
N GLY A 120 2.26 -4.25 3.15
CA GLY A 120 1.19 -3.28 3.02
C GLY A 120 -0.04 -3.60 3.84
N ASP A 121 -0.41 -4.87 3.99
CA ASP A 121 -1.62 -5.27 4.71
C ASP A 121 -1.50 -5.00 6.19
N THR A 122 -0.33 -5.30 6.74
CA THR A 122 0.02 -4.99 8.13
C THR A 122 0.07 -3.47 8.33
N LEU A 123 0.69 -2.72 7.41
CA LEU A 123 0.74 -1.27 7.50
C LEU A 123 -0.66 -0.63 7.47
N LEU A 124 -1.55 -1.10 6.58
CA LEU A 124 -2.91 -0.57 6.47
C LEU A 124 -3.73 -0.81 7.74
N LEU A 125 -3.57 -1.99 8.37
CA LEU A 125 -4.19 -2.28 9.66
C LEU A 125 -3.64 -1.37 10.76
N GLU A 126 -2.31 -1.23 10.86
CA GLU A 126 -1.69 -0.35 11.87
C GLU A 126 -2.14 1.10 11.72
N VAL A 127 -2.06 1.65 10.51
CA VAL A 127 -2.45 3.04 10.24
C VAL A 127 -3.96 3.21 10.38
N GLY A 128 -4.77 2.23 9.98
CA GLY A 128 -6.22 2.24 10.15
C GLY A 128 -6.65 2.27 11.62
N LEU A 129 -5.97 1.50 12.48
CA LEU A 129 -6.18 1.54 13.93
C LEU A 129 -5.79 2.89 14.53
N LEU A 130 -4.62 3.42 14.15
CA LEU A 130 -4.18 4.75 14.60
C LEU A 130 -5.12 5.86 14.12
N ALA A 131 -5.63 5.77 12.89
CA ALA A 131 -6.63 6.68 12.36
C ALA A 131 -7.96 6.58 13.12
N ALA A 132 -8.38 5.39 13.54
CA ALA A 132 -9.57 5.21 14.37
C ALA A 132 -9.42 5.87 15.75
N LEU A 133 -8.25 5.77 16.37
CA LEU A 133 -7.91 6.45 17.63
C LEU A 133 -7.82 7.97 17.49
N TRP A 134 -7.50 8.44 16.28
CA TRP A 134 -7.45 9.86 15.96
C TRP A 134 -8.84 10.45 15.71
N ALA A 135 -9.72 9.71 15.04
CA ALA A 135 -11.00 10.20 14.54
C ALA A 135 -11.96 10.64 15.66
N PRO A 136 -12.90 11.57 15.37
CA PRO A 136 -13.97 11.91 16.29
C PRO A 136 -14.94 10.73 16.49
N ALA A 137 -15.55 10.66 17.68
CA ALA A 137 -16.48 9.58 18.03
C ALA A 137 -17.74 9.57 17.14
N LEU A 138 -18.19 10.76 16.72
CA LEU A 138 -19.31 10.94 15.80
C LEU A 138 -18.80 11.51 14.47
N PRO A 139 -19.42 11.15 13.33
CA PRO A 139 -19.07 11.72 12.04
C PRO A 139 -19.34 13.23 12.06
N SER A 140 -18.34 14.02 11.71
CA SER A 140 -18.44 15.48 11.60
C SER A 140 -17.97 15.90 10.22
N LEU A 141 -18.85 16.58 9.49
CA LEU A 141 -18.53 17.20 8.20
C LEU A 141 -17.65 18.44 8.34
N HIS A 142 -17.64 19.08 9.52
CA HIS A 142 -16.99 20.39 9.74
C HIS A 142 -15.63 20.29 10.44
N GLY A 143 -15.05 19.08 10.51
CA GLY A 143 -13.93 18.82 11.41
C GLY A 143 -14.39 18.89 12.86
N ALA A 144 -13.70 18.21 13.75
CA ALA A 144 -13.81 18.50 15.17
C ALA A 144 -12.61 19.35 15.54
N ASP A 145 -12.81 20.49 16.22
CA ASP A 145 -11.77 21.27 16.89
C ASP A 145 -11.22 20.48 18.10
N ARG A 146 -10.80 19.24 17.87
CA ARG A 146 -10.10 18.45 18.88
C ARG A 146 -8.61 18.65 18.65
N PRO A 147 -7.85 19.05 19.69
CA PRO A 147 -6.41 19.08 19.59
C PRO A 147 -5.94 17.67 19.23
N ALA A 148 -5.16 17.59 18.14
CA ALA A 148 -4.52 16.36 17.69
C ALA A 148 -3.81 15.69 18.87
N SER A 149 -4.10 14.41 19.14
CA SER A 149 -3.39 13.67 20.18
C SER A 149 -1.93 13.53 19.79
N SER A 150 -1.05 14.25 20.50
CA SER A 150 0.40 14.22 20.26
C SER A 150 0.97 12.79 20.32
N MET A 151 0.34 11.91 21.10
CA MET A 151 0.70 10.49 21.18
C MET A 151 0.40 9.76 19.86
N VAL A 152 -0.80 9.95 19.28
CA VAL A 152 -1.16 9.29 18.02
C VAL A 152 -0.31 9.83 16.87
N LEU A 153 0.03 11.14 16.87
CA LEU A 153 1.02 11.70 15.95
C LEU A 153 2.37 11.00 16.02
N LEU A 154 2.86 10.81 17.25
CA LEU A 154 4.12 10.13 17.48
C LEU A 154 4.05 8.70 16.96
N LEU A 155 2.96 7.97 17.23
CA LEU A 155 2.77 6.60 16.72
C LEU A 155 2.71 6.54 15.19
N LEU A 156 2.03 7.47 14.53
CA LEU A 156 2.01 7.55 13.06
C LEU A 156 3.41 7.82 12.49
N ARG A 157 4.19 8.70 13.12
CA ARG A 157 5.60 8.93 12.74
C ARG A 157 6.47 7.70 12.97
N LEU A 158 6.26 6.99 14.07
CA LEU A 158 6.96 5.73 14.35
C LEU A 158 6.57 4.62 13.37
N ALA A 159 5.32 4.58 12.91
CA ALA A 159 4.88 3.67 11.86
C ALA A 159 5.57 3.99 10.53
N LEU A 160 5.68 5.27 10.16
CA LEU A 160 6.43 5.71 8.97
C LEU A 160 7.92 5.40 9.08
N PHE A 161 8.51 5.65 10.25
CA PHE A 161 9.89 5.26 10.55
C PHE A 161 10.09 3.75 10.36
N LYS A 162 9.22 2.94 10.96
CA LYS A 162 9.28 1.48 10.89
C LYS A 162 9.19 1.00 9.45
N VAL A 163 8.21 1.45 8.67
CA VAL A 163 8.02 0.94 7.29
C VAL A 163 9.20 1.30 6.39
N LEU A 164 9.73 2.52 6.48
CA LEU A 164 10.88 2.94 5.69
C LEU A 164 12.16 2.19 6.10
N LEU A 165 12.38 2.04 7.41
CA LEU A 165 13.54 1.31 7.92
C LEU A 165 13.48 -0.18 7.55
N MET A 166 12.33 -0.82 7.74
CA MET A 166 12.15 -2.23 7.39
C MET A 166 12.30 -2.45 5.88
N GLY A 167 11.71 -1.58 5.05
CA GLY A 167 11.85 -1.64 3.59
C GLY A 167 13.31 -1.51 3.13
N GLY A 168 14.07 -0.59 3.72
CA GLY A 168 15.49 -0.41 3.40
C GLY A 168 16.36 -1.56 3.92
N CYS A 169 16.12 -2.02 5.15
CA CYS A 169 16.81 -3.17 5.74
C CYS A 169 16.54 -4.44 4.94
N ALA A 170 15.29 -4.72 4.56
CA ALA A 170 14.94 -5.90 3.77
C ALA A 170 15.71 -5.93 2.43
N LYS A 171 15.89 -4.77 1.78
CA LYS A 171 16.71 -4.64 0.58
C LYS A 171 18.19 -4.86 0.85
N MET A 172 18.72 -4.27 1.91
CA MET A 172 20.12 -4.42 2.30
C MET A 172 20.47 -5.83 2.77
N PHE A 173 19.56 -6.53 3.44
CA PHE A 173 19.75 -7.88 3.97
C PHE A 173 19.21 -8.97 3.05
N SER A 174 18.72 -8.60 1.85
CA SER A 174 18.29 -9.56 0.85
C SER A 174 19.43 -10.53 0.51
N PRO A 175 19.14 -11.83 0.34
CA PRO A 175 20.11 -12.81 -0.17
C PRO A 175 20.64 -12.43 -1.55
N ASP A 176 19.84 -11.72 -2.34
CA ASP A 176 20.30 -11.14 -3.60
C ASP A 176 21.13 -9.88 -3.33
N HIS A 177 22.41 -9.94 -3.72
CA HIS A 177 23.36 -8.83 -3.54
C HIS A 177 23.13 -7.67 -4.51
N SER A 178 22.13 -7.73 -5.40
CA SER A 178 21.82 -6.67 -6.37
C SER A 178 21.60 -5.29 -5.74
N TRP A 179 20.97 -5.21 -4.56
CA TRP A 179 20.79 -3.95 -3.83
C TRP A 179 22.12 -3.38 -3.32
N ARG A 180 23.00 -4.24 -2.80
CA ARG A 180 24.33 -3.85 -2.30
C ARG A 180 25.27 -3.44 -3.42
N HIS A 181 25.12 -4.05 -4.60
CA HIS A 181 25.89 -3.72 -5.80
C HIS A 181 25.27 -2.61 -6.65
N LEU A 182 24.19 -1.98 -6.19
CA LEU A 182 23.47 -0.91 -6.88
C LEU A 182 22.90 -1.31 -8.25
N THR A 183 22.69 -2.60 -8.50
CA THR A 183 22.17 -3.12 -9.77
C THR A 183 20.68 -3.47 -9.71
N ALA A 184 20.04 -3.42 -8.54
CA ALA A 184 18.64 -3.84 -8.36
C ALA A 184 17.66 -3.23 -9.36
N LEU A 185 17.77 -1.94 -9.69
CA LEU A 185 16.84 -1.27 -10.62
C LEU A 185 16.90 -1.78 -12.07
N HIS A 186 17.95 -2.52 -12.46
CA HIS A 186 18.03 -3.14 -13.79
C HIS A 186 16.96 -4.21 -14.02
N HIS A 187 16.51 -4.86 -12.96
CA HIS A 187 15.50 -5.92 -13.03
C HIS A 187 14.21 -5.54 -12.29
N PHE A 188 14.29 -4.62 -11.33
CA PHE A 188 13.16 -4.17 -10.50
C PHE A 188 11.89 -3.86 -11.28
N TYR A 189 11.99 -3.04 -12.34
CA TYR A 189 10.82 -2.63 -13.13
C TYR A 189 10.24 -3.76 -13.98
N ALA A 190 11.07 -4.72 -14.38
CA ALA A 190 10.65 -5.87 -15.19
C ALA A 190 10.01 -6.98 -14.35
N THR A 191 10.38 -7.10 -13.08
CA THR A 191 9.90 -8.17 -12.17
C THR A 191 8.75 -7.73 -11.27
N GLN A 192 8.17 -6.55 -11.49
CA GLN A 192 7.00 -6.10 -10.74
C GLN A 192 5.77 -6.96 -11.07
N ALA A 193 4.90 -7.18 -10.09
CA ALA A 193 3.72 -8.03 -10.25
C ALA A 193 2.67 -7.45 -11.23
N LEU A 194 2.64 -6.13 -11.39
CA LEU A 194 1.72 -5.40 -12.28
C LEU A 194 2.46 -4.25 -13.00
N PRO A 195 3.38 -4.55 -13.94
CA PRO A 195 4.22 -3.54 -14.53
C PRO A 195 3.37 -2.53 -15.32
N ALA A 196 3.45 -1.26 -14.94
CA ALA A 196 2.80 -0.18 -15.67
C ALA A 196 3.49 0.06 -17.03
N PRO A 197 2.79 0.63 -18.03
CA PRO A 197 3.42 0.95 -19.32
C PRO A 197 4.74 1.74 -19.24
N PRO A 198 4.94 2.68 -18.29
CA PRO A 198 6.23 3.35 -18.12
C PRO A 198 7.37 2.43 -17.68
N ALA A 199 7.08 1.30 -17.03
CA ALA A 199 8.09 0.35 -16.50
C ALA A 199 9.13 -0.04 -17.55
N TRP A 200 8.69 -0.24 -18.78
CA TRP A 200 9.56 -0.58 -19.89
C TRP A 200 10.59 0.52 -20.16
N TYR A 201 10.16 1.79 -20.18
CA TYR A 201 11.08 2.93 -20.40
C TYR A 201 12.04 3.12 -19.23
N PHE A 202 11.57 2.93 -17.99
CA PHE A 202 12.43 2.97 -16.81
C PHE A 202 13.50 1.89 -16.84
N ALA A 203 13.17 0.68 -17.33
CA ALA A 203 14.13 -0.40 -17.51
C ALA A 203 15.18 -0.11 -18.59
N GLN A 204 14.94 0.83 -19.51
CA GLN A 204 15.90 1.23 -20.55
C GLN A 204 16.79 2.42 -20.16
N LEU A 205 16.67 2.94 -18.93
CA LEU A 205 17.51 4.06 -18.49
C LEU A 205 19.00 3.68 -18.49
N PRO A 206 19.91 4.65 -18.70
CA PRO A 206 21.35 4.39 -18.66
C PRO A 206 21.78 3.79 -17.32
N ASP A 207 22.78 2.90 -17.33
CA ASP A 207 23.29 2.20 -16.15
C ASP A 207 23.63 3.15 -14.98
N ILE A 208 24.20 4.31 -15.27
CA ILE A 208 24.51 5.32 -14.23
C ILE A 208 23.26 5.85 -13.53
N VAL A 209 22.16 6.06 -14.27
CA VAL A 209 20.90 6.56 -13.73
C VAL A 209 20.26 5.48 -12.87
N LEU A 210 20.30 4.22 -13.30
CA LEU A 210 19.77 3.09 -12.53
C LEU A 210 20.55 2.88 -11.22
N ARG A 211 21.89 2.95 -11.26
CA ARG A 211 22.72 2.82 -10.04
C ARG A 211 22.50 3.97 -9.06
N LEU A 212 22.45 5.20 -9.56
CA LEU A 212 22.12 6.38 -8.74
C LEU A 212 20.71 6.26 -8.17
N GLY A 213 19.76 5.74 -8.96
CA GLY A 213 18.40 5.46 -8.51
C GLY A 213 18.37 4.48 -7.33
N VAL A 214 19.11 3.36 -7.39
CA VAL A 214 19.21 2.42 -6.25
C VAL A 214 19.78 3.11 -5.01
N ALA A 215 20.85 3.90 -5.18
CA ALA A 215 21.47 4.62 -4.07
C ALA A 215 20.51 5.63 -3.43
N LEU A 216 19.77 6.41 -4.23
CA LEU A 216 18.76 7.35 -3.76
C LEU A 216 17.59 6.63 -3.08
N PHE A 217 17.16 5.50 -3.61
CA PHE A 217 16.10 4.66 -3.02
C PHE A 217 16.47 4.25 -1.61
N LEU A 218 17.67 3.66 -1.45
CA LEU A 218 18.18 3.22 -0.15
C LEU A 218 18.44 4.40 0.79
N ALA A 219 18.97 5.52 0.27
CA ALA A 219 19.22 6.71 1.07
C ALA A 219 17.91 7.32 1.60
N VAL A 220 16.86 7.39 0.80
CA VAL A 220 15.56 7.89 1.25
C VAL A 220 14.95 6.94 2.29
N GLU A 221 14.96 5.63 2.06
CA GLU A 221 14.39 4.69 3.05
C GLU A 221 15.19 4.67 4.37
N LEU A 222 16.51 4.61 4.31
CA LEU A 222 17.36 4.50 5.50
C LEU A 222 17.65 5.84 6.16
N CYS A 223 18.07 6.87 5.42
CA CYS A 223 18.39 8.16 6.03
C CYS A 223 17.11 8.89 6.45
N ALA A 224 16.06 8.90 5.62
CA ALA A 224 14.84 9.63 5.97
C ALA A 224 14.12 8.96 7.16
N SER A 225 14.21 7.64 7.33
CA SER A 225 13.70 6.97 8.54
C SER A 225 14.36 7.53 9.80
N PHE A 226 15.69 7.53 9.92
CA PHE A 226 16.33 8.10 11.12
C PHE A 226 16.06 9.61 11.30
N LEU A 227 15.95 10.37 10.21
CA LEU A 227 15.61 11.79 10.29
C LEU A 227 14.18 12.05 10.78
N ILE A 228 13.25 11.10 10.65
CA ILE A 228 11.91 11.19 11.26
C ILE A 228 12.01 11.26 12.78
N LEU A 229 13.02 10.65 13.41
CA LEU A 229 13.23 10.76 14.86
C LEU A 229 13.68 12.17 15.27
N LEU A 230 14.29 12.93 14.33
CA LEU A 230 14.63 14.35 14.48
C LEU A 230 13.47 15.29 14.06
N ALA A 231 12.24 14.78 14.06
CA ALA A 231 11.02 15.50 13.70
C ALA A 231 10.72 16.83 14.40
N PRO A 232 11.28 17.26 15.56
CA PRO A 232 10.99 18.61 16.06
C PRO A 232 11.35 19.74 15.08
N LEU A 233 12.32 19.53 14.19
CA LEU A 233 12.75 20.53 13.20
C LEU A 233 11.82 20.55 11.98
N ARG A 234 11.02 21.63 11.85
CA ARG A 234 10.04 21.79 10.75
C ARG A 234 10.66 21.66 9.36
N GLY A 235 11.84 22.25 9.13
CA GLY A 235 12.52 22.15 7.83
C GLY A 235 12.84 20.70 7.45
N VAL A 236 13.31 19.90 8.42
CA VAL A 236 13.63 18.49 8.22
C VAL A 236 12.38 17.68 7.86
N ARG A 237 11.25 17.94 8.52
CA ARG A 237 9.97 17.26 8.21
C ARG A 237 9.51 17.47 6.77
N VAL A 238 9.58 18.71 6.28
CA VAL A 238 9.17 19.04 4.90
C VAL A 238 10.08 18.35 3.89
N TRP A 239 11.39 18.34 4.13
CA TRP A 239 12.35 17.64 3.28
C TRP A 239 12.11 16.13 3.23
N ILE A 240 11.88 15.50 4.38
CA ILE A 240 11.54 14.07 4.46
C ILE A 240 10.25 13.78 3.69
N ALA A 241 9.20 14.57 3.92
CA ALA A 241 7.92 14.40 3.23
C ALA A 241 8.11 14.49 1.71
N ALA A 242 8.82 15.50 1.23
CA ALA A 242 9.12 15.67 -0.18
C ALA A 242 9.93 14.48 -0.75
N ALA A 243 10.96 14.02 -0.03
CA ALA A 243 11.80 12.89 -0.45
C ALA A 243 11.00 11.59 -0.54
N VAL A 244 10.22 11.26 0.50
CA VAL A 244 9.39 10.06 0.55
C VAL A 244 8.31 10.11 -0.53
N VAL A 245 7.59 11.22 -0.66
CA VAL A 245 6.54 11.36 -1.69
C VAL A 245 7.13 11.24 -3.09
N SER A 246 8.28 11.87 -3.35
CA SER A 246 8.96 11.79 -4.65
C SER A 246 9.39 10.36 -4.96
N LEU A 247 9.96 9.65 -3.98
CA LEU A 247 10.34 8.24 -4.14
C LEU A 247 9.11 7.39 -4.46
N GLN A 248 8.04 7.49 -3.67
CA GLN A 248 6.81 6.71 -3.90
C GLN A 248 6.18 7.03 -5.26
N ALA A 249 6.21 8.28 -5.70
CA ALA A 249 5.72 8.68 -7.02
C ALA A 249 6.53 8.05 -8.17
N VAL A 250 7.87 8.07 -8.08
CA VAL A 250 8.74 7.44 -9.09
C VAL A 250 8.48 5.94 -9.17
N VAL A 251 8.34 5.27 -8.02
CA VAL A 251 8.02 3.84 -7.97
C VAL A 251 6.64 3.56 -8.54
N ALA A 252 5.63 4.37 -8.19
CA ALA A 252 4.28 4.21 -8.71
C ALA A 252 4.19 4.45 -10.23
N VAL A 253 4.95 5.40 -10.79
CA VAL A 253 4.99 5.63 -12.24
C VAL A 253 5.71 4.47 -12.95
N GLY A 254 6.87 4.06 -12.44
CA GLY A 254 7.65 3.00 -13.06
C GLY A 254 7.11 1.59 -12.82
N GLY A 255 6.28 1.38 -11.80
CA GLY A 255 5.83 0.06 -11.35
C GLY A 255 4.32 -0.14 -11.33
N GLY A 256 3.55 0.93 -11.42
CA GLY A 256 2.11 0.95 -11.19
C GLY A 256 1.75 1.49 -9.80
N LEU A 257 0.67 2.24 -9.72
CA LEU A 257 0.19 2.81 -8.46
C LEU A 257 -0.52 1.73 -7.64
N GLY A 258 0.27 0.97 -6.89
CA GLY A 258 -0.23 0.10 -5.83
C GLY A 258 -0.79 0.91 -4.66
N TRP A 259 -1.83 0.39 -4.01
CA TRP A 259 -2.44 1.02 -2.83
C TRP A 259 -1.45 1.23 -1.69
N TYR A 260 -0.44 0.36 -1.55
CA TYR A 260 0.65 0.51 -0.57
C TYR A 260 1.37 1.86 -0.70
N HIS A 261 1.73 2.25 -1.93
CA HIS A 261 2.41 3.52 -2.19
C HIS A 261 1.53 4.71 -1.78
N ALA A 262 0.22 4.61 -2.03
CA ALA A 262 -0.73 5.62 -1.60
C ALA A 262 -0.81 5.74 -0.07
N VAL A 263 -0.80 4.61 0.67
CA VAL A 263 -0.79 4.61 2.14
C VAL A 263 0.48 5.26 2.69
N VAL A 264 1.66 4.95 2.15
CA VAL A 264 2.92 5.56 2.59
C VAL A 264 2.95 7.07 2.31
N VAL A 265 2.45 7.51 1.14
CA VAL A 265 2.31 8.93 0.81
C VAL A 265 1.35 9.64 1.76
N LEU A 266 0.17 9.07 2.01
CA LEU A 266 -0.81 9.63 2.92
C LEU A 266 -0.26 9.72 4.35
N LEU A 267 0.47 8.70 4.80
CA LEU A 267 1.12 8.69 6.11
C LEU A 267 2.20 9.78 6.21
N ALA A 268 3.07 9.91 5.20
CA ALA A 268 4.11 10.94 5.17
C ALA A 268 3.52 12.35 5.17
N VAL A 269 2.51 12.59 4.34
CA VAL A 269 1.85 13.90 4.23
C VAL A 269 1.12 14.24 5.53
N SER A 270 0.35 13.32 6.10
CA SER A 270 -0.48 13.58 7.29
C SER A 270 0.32 13.77 8.58
N CYS A 271 1.46 13.08 8.76
CA CYS A 271 2.21 13.15 10.01
C CYS A 271 3.39 14.14 10.00
N LEU A 272 3.86 14.56 8.81
CA LEU A 272 5.02 15.45 8.68
C LEU A 272 4.66 16.89 8.29
N LEU A 273 3.57 17.10 7.56
CA LEU A 273 3.14 18.45 7.12
C LEU A 273 2.09 19.00 8.08
N ASP A 274 2.35 20.19 8.63
CA ASP A 274 1.40 20.93 9.47
C ASP A 274 0.46 21.80 8.60
N ASP A 275 -0.66 22.27 9.16
CA ASP A 275 -1.63 23.16 8.48
C ASP A 275 -0.99 24.42 7.87
N ALA A 276 0.10 24.92 8.46
CA ALA A 276 0.85 26.05 7.95
C ALA A 276 1.59 25.75 6.63
N ALA A 277 1.95 24.50 6.35
CA ALA A 277 2.51 24.09 5.06
C ALA A 277 1.40 24.07 3.98
N TRP A 278 0.21 23.59 4.33
CA TRP A 278 -0.97 23.66 3.46
C TRP A 278 -1.42 25.09 3.17
N GLY A 279 -1.41 25.97 4.17
CA GLY A 279 -1.71 27.38 4.01
C GLY A 279 -0.77 28.09 3.02
N ALA A 280 0.52 27.71 2.97
CA ALA A 280 1.46 28.24 1.99
C ALA A 280 1.16 27.75 0.57
N VAL A 281 0.83 26.46 0.40
CA VAL A 281 0.46 25.87 -0.90
C VAL A 281 -0.84 26.46 -1.43
N LEU A 282 -1.85 26.63 -0.57
CA LEU A 282 -3.12 27.27 -0.94
C LEU A 282 -2.92 28.73 -1.34
N ARG A 283 -2.11 29.49 -0.59
CA ARG A 283 -1.76 30.88 -0.95
C ARG A 283 -1.03 30.97 -2.29
N LEU A 284 -0.15 30.01 -2.62
CA LEU A 284 0.52 29.96 -3.92
C LEU A 284 -0.46 29.60 -5.06
N ARG A 285 -1.46 28.75 -4.80
CA ARG A 285 -2.54 28.46 -5.75
C ARG A 285 -3.38 29.70 -6.03
N ASP A 286 -3.73 30.44 -4.99
CA ASP A 286 -4.53 31.66 -5.11
C ASP A 286 -3.73 32.79 -5.78
N ALA A 287 -2.40 32.83 -5.59
CA ALA A 287 -1.51 33.78 -6.25
C ALA A 287 -1.18 33.42 -7.72
N GLY A 288 -1.23 32.13 -8.10
CA GLY A 288 -1.01 31.67 -9.47
C GLY A 288 -2.28 31.58 -10.33
N GLY A 289 -3.45 31.83 -9.72
CA GLY A 289 -4.76 31.89 -10.39
C GLY A 289 -5.26 33.31 -10.68
N ALA A 290 -4.46 34.34 -10.41
CA ALA A 290 -4.70 35.74 -10.75
C ALA A 290 -3.75 36.18 -11.90
#